data_AF-A0ABD2N8K8-F1
#
_entry.id   AF-A0ABD2N8K8-F1
#
_cell.length_a   1.000
_cell.length_b   1.000
_cell.length_c   1.000
_cell.angle_alpha   90.00
_cell.angle_beta   90.00
_cell.angle_gamma   90.00
#
_symmetry.space_group_name_H-M   'P 1'
#
loop_
_entity.id
_entity.type
_entity.pdbx_description
1 polymer ?
#
loop_
_entity_poly.entity_id
_entity_poly.type
_entity_poly.pdbx_seq_one_letter_code
_entity_poly.pdbx_strand_id
1 'polypeptide(L)'
;MNKRNAPRINNPLNDALHFMIPFGNDEVHIFLIYNHPTSYLEETSLNMAENYIFSLIIGHFNINNSRKRRILNNFLQKSNFHMAETPPTFIMPNNEDTTLDSIVCSSHMRYLIQNVHVIPDLRSYHLSIILNLDMNINLNAANRSVYCFQKSNMESINQSLETHIESIKTEK
;
A
#
# COMPACT_ATOMS: atom_id res chain seq x y z
N MET A 1 16.66 -4.32 -13.44
CA MET A 1 15.21 -4.51 -13.26
C MET A 1 14.47 -3.42 -14.02
N ASN A 2 13.57 -3.78 -14.94
CA ASN A 2 12.77 -2.80 -15.69
C ASN A 2 11.61 -2.31 -14.79
N LYS A 3 11.56 -0.99 -14.51
CA LYS A 3 10.49 -0.27 -13.76
C LYS A 3 9.14 -0.25 -14.51
N ARG A 4 8.66 -1.38 -15.05
CA ARG A 4 7.57 -1.33 -16.04
C ARG A 4 6.17 -1.04 -15.49
N ASN A 5 5.92 -1.09 -14.17
CA ASN A 5 4.59 -0.84 -13.58
C ASN A 5 4.61 0.03 -12.30
N ALA A 6 5.56 0.95 -12.14
CA ALA A 6 5.49 1.90 -11.02
C ALA A 6 4.45 2.99 -11.32
N PRO A 7 3.53 3.33 -10.40
CA PRO A 7 2.57 4.41 -10.61
C PRO A 7 3.32 5.71 -10.92
N ARG A 8 2.91 6.41 -11.97
CA ARG A 8 3.49 7.70 -12.31
C ARG A 8 2.99 8.73 -11.29
N ILE A 9 3.89 9.16 -10.41
CA ILE A 9 3.66 10.28 -9.52
C ILE A 9 3.82 11.58 -10.31
N ASN A 10 2.87 12.50 -10.15
CA ASN A 10 2.82 13.76 -10.91
C ASN A 10 3.67 14.88 -10.28
N ASN A 11 4.16 14.69 -9.05
CA ASN A 11 5.05 15.60 -8.35
C ASN A 11 6.49 15.05 -8.30
N PRO A 12 7.49 15.75 -8.85
CA PRO A 12 8.88 15.28 -8.88
C PRO A 12 9.55 15.18 -7.50
N LEU A 13 8.95 15.76 -6.45
CA LEU A 13 9.44 15.63 -5.07
C LEU A 13 8.97 14.34 -4.40
N ASN A 14 7.96 13.68 -4.97
CA ASN A 14 7.41 12.43 -4.47
C ASN A 14 7.99 11.27 -5.31
N ASP A 15 8.21 10.11 -4.69
CA ASP A 15 8.65 8.92 -5.40
C ASP A 15 7.83 7.70 -4.98
N ALA A 16 7.58 6.79 -5.91
CA ALA A 16 6.96 5.50 -5.65
C ALA A 16 7.69 4.41 -6.41
N LEU A 17 8.11 3.40 -5.66
CA LEU A 17 8.60 2.15 -6.21
C LEU A 17 7.54 1.08 -5.98
N HIS A 18 7.38 0.21 -6.96
CA HIS A 18 6.46 -0.92 -6.91
C HIS A 18 7.23 -2.19 -7.25
N PHE A 19 7.14 -3.17 -6.35
CA PHE A 19 7.73 -4.50 -6.47
C PHE A 19 6.65 -5.56 -6.34
N MET A 20 6.91 -6.72 -6.92
CA MET A 20 6.02 -7.86 -6.88
C MET A 20 6.83 -9.07 -6.45
N ILE A 21 6.35 -9.79 -5.45
CA ILE A 21 6.96 -11.03 -4.95
C ILE A 21 5.96 -12.16 -5.16
N PRO A 22 6.23 -13.10 -6.08
CA PRO A 22 5.36 -14.26 -6.27
C PRO A 22 5.44 -15.21 -5.07
N PHE A 23 4.31 -15.79 -4.67
CA PHE A 23 4.24 -16.83 -3.63
C PHE A 23 3.07 -17.80 -3.84
N GLY A 24 3.36 -19.09 -3.91
CA GLY A 24 2.34 -20.08 -4.29
C GLY A 24 1.72 -19.76 -5.66
N ASN A 25 0.42 -19.49 -5.68
CA ASN A 25 -0.33 -19.08 -6.87
C ASN A 25 -0.75 -17.59 -6.84
N ASP A 26 -0.19 -16.82 -5.90
CA ASP A 26 -0.52 -15.43 -5.64
C ASP A 26 0.73 -14.54 -5.74
N GLU A 27 0.54 -13.22 -5.58
CA GLU A 27 1.59 -12.21 -5.63
C GLU A 27 1.40 -11.18 -4.50
N VAL A 28 2.48 -10.82 -3.82
CA VAL A 28 2.52 -9.69 -2.90
C VAL A 28 3.03 -8.47 -3.65
N HIS A 29 2.24 -7.39 -3.63
CA HIS A 29 2.59 -6.10 -4.19
C HIS A 29 3.12 -5.19 -3.09
N ILE A 30 4.34 -4.70 -3.26
CA ILE A 30 5.01 -3.82 -2.31
C ILE A 30 5.18 -2.45 -2.95
N PHE A 31 4.61 -1.43 -2.32
CA PHE A 31 4.74 -0.03 -2.68
C PHE A 31 5.65 0.66 -1.66
N LEU A 32 6.79 1.20 -2.12
CA LEU A 32 7.62 2.09 -1.30
C LEU A 32 7.30 3.52 -1.72
N ILE A 33 6.68 4.29 -0.84
CA ILE A 33 6.20 5.65 -1.16
C ILE A 33 7.01 6.67 -0.36
N TYR A 34 7.68 7.58 -1.04
CA TYR A 34 8.23 8.78 -0.42
C TYR A 34 7.35 9.97 -0.74
N ASN A 35 6.84 10.65 0.29
CA ASN A 35 6.09 11.89 0.14
C ASN A 35 6.79 13.05 0.82
N HIS A 36 7.36 13.96 0.03
CA HIS A 36 8.14 15.10 0.54
C HIS A 36 7.34 15.95 1.53
N PRO A 37 7.93 16.46 2.63
CA PRO A 37 7.18 17.19 3.67
C PRO A 37 6.30 18.33 3.15
N THR A 38 6.76 19.07 2.14
CA THR A 38 6.06 20.22 1.54
C THR A 38 5.11 19.88 0.39
N SER A 39 5.13 18.64 -0.12
CA SER A 39 4.26 18.23 -1.22
C SER A 39 2.88 17.80 -0.73
N TYR A 40 1.95 17.63 -1.66
CA TYR A 40 0.69 16.94 -1.39
C TYR A 40 0.89 15.42 -1.41
N LEU A 41 0.14 14.71 -0.57
CA LEU A 41 0.03 13.26 -0.69
C LEU A 41 -0.81 12.93 -1.93
N GLU A 42 -0.19 12.26 -2.89
CA GLU A 42 -0.89 11.80 -4.10
C GLU A 42 -1.57 10.47 -3.84
N GLU A 43 -2.86 10.41 -4.17
CA GLU A 43 -3.68 9.20 -3.97
C GLU A 43 -3.41 8.15 -5.05
N THR A 44 -2.79 8.48 -6.18
CA THR A 44 -2.60 7.55 -7.31
C THR A 44 -1.92 6.25 -6.91
N SER A 45 -0.87 6.31 -6.08
CA SER A 45 -0.17 5.10 -5.61
C SER A 45 -0.99 4.31 -4.59
N LEU A 46 -1.77 5.00 -3.75
CA LEU A 46 -2.69 4.36 -2.80
C LEU A 46 -3.83 3.65 -3.55
N ASN A 47 -4.46 4.33 -4.50
CA ASN A 47 -5.54 3.78 -5.33
C ASN A 47 -5.04 2.65 -6.24
N MET A 48 -3.78 2.72 -6.71
CA MET A 48 -3.17 1.60 -7.44
C MET A 48 -3.05 0.36 -6.54
N ALA A 49 -2.62 0.55 -5.29
CA ALA A 49 -2.46 -0.53 -4.32
C ALA A 49 -3.77 -1.27 -4.02
N GLU A 50 -4.93 -0.60 -4.11
CA GLU A 50 -6.27 -1.19 -3.91
C GLU A 50 -6.64 -2.27 -4.92
N ASN A 51 -6.02 -2.27 -6.10
CA ASN A 51 -6.29 -3.28 -7.12
C ASN A 51 -5.69 -4.65 -6.79
N TYR A 52 -4.91 -4.75 -5.70
CA TYR A 52 -4.17 -5.95 -5.34
C TYR A 52 -4.62 -6.53 -4.01
N ILE A 53 -4.82 -7.85 -3.98
CA ILE A 53 -5.32 -8.57 -2.82
C ILE A 53 -4.29 -8.55 -1.68
N PHE A 54 -3.04 -8.87 -1.99
CA PHE A 54 -1.91 -8.80 -1.06
C PHE A 54 -1.09 -7.58 -1.39
N SER A 55 -1.35 -6.51 -0.66
CA SER A 55 -0.77 -5.21 -0.95
C SER A 55 -0.18 -4.63 0.33
N LEU A 56 1.07 -4.24 0.26
CA LEU A 56 1.86 -3.67 1.33
C LEU A 56 2.43 -2.34 0.86
N ILE A 57 2.14 -1.29 1.60
CA ILE A 57 2.65 0.06 1.36
C ILE A 57 3.54 0.41 2.56
N ILE A 58 4.80 0.72 2.29
CA ILE A 58 5.73 1.27 3.28
C ILE A 58 6.00 2.70 2.84
N GLY A 59 5.51 3.67 3.60
CA GLY A 59 5.47 5.05 3.15
C GLY A 59 6.02 6.05 4.15
N HIS A 60 6.86 6.97 3.68
CA HIS A 60 7.21 8.20 4.38
C HIS A 60 6.13 9.25 4.09
N PHE A 61 5.05 9.25 4.88
CA PHE A 61 3.84 10.03 4.59
C PHE A 61 3.81 11.42 5.22
N ASN A 62 4.69 11.70 6.19
CA ASN A 62 4.67 12.97 6.93
C ASN A 62 3.29 13.28 7.54
N ILE A 63 2.66 12.29 8.19
CA ILE A 63 1.30 12.38 8.74
C ILE A 63 1.11 13.40 9.89
N ASN A 64 2.18 14.07 10.33
CA ASN A 64 2.07 15.24 11.20
C ASN A 64 1.39 16.43 10.46
N ASN A 65 1.42 16.43 9.13
CA ASN A 65 0.61 17.33 8.33
C ASN A 65 -0.86 16.88 8.32
N SER A 66 -1.77 17.73 8.82
CA SER A 66 -3.20 17.42 8.96
C SER A 66 -3.89 17.07 7.63
N ARG A 67 -3.48 17.72 6.52
CA ARG A 67 -4.04 17.44 5.19
C ARG A 67 -3.64 16.04 4.72
N LYS A 68 -2.37 15.65 4.88
CA LYS A 68 -1.88 14.32 4.50
C LYS A 68 -2.52 13.23 5.35
N ARG A 69 -2.60 13.45 6.67
CA ARG A 69 -3.31 12.57 7.60
C ARG A 69 -4.76 12.35 7.18
N ARG A 70 -5.48 13.41 6.80
CA ARG A 70 -6.86 13.30 6.32
C ARG A 70 -6.99 12.46 5.06
N ILE A 71 -6.10 12.66 4.08
CA ILE A 71 -6.08 11.87 2.84
C ILE A 71 -5.85 10.38 3.16
N LEU A 72 -4.83 10.09 3.97
CA LEU A 72 -4.55 8.71 4.37
C LEU A 72 -5.72 8.08 5.14
N ASN A 73 -6.31 8.79 6.11
CA ASN A 73 -7.46 8.29 6.85
C ASN A 73 -8.68 8.05 5.96
N ASN A 74 -8.94 8.92 4.99
CA ASN A 74 -10.02 8.72 4.02
C ASN A 74 -9.80 7.47 3.18
N PHE A 75 -8.55 7.23 2.75
CA PHE A 75 -8.17 6.00 2.06
C PHE A 75 -8.42 4.76 2.92
N LEU A 76 -7.94 4.76 4.18
CA LEU A 76 -8.14 3.64 5.11
C LEU A 76 -9.63 3.37 5.40
N GLN A 77 -10.47 4.41 5.46
CA GLN A 77 -11.90 4.28 5.74
C GLN A 77 -12.71 3.73 4.55
N LYS A 78 -12.26 3.99 3.31
CA LYS A 78 -12.98 3.60 2.08
C LYS A 78 -12.50 2.29 1.48
N SER A 79 -11.31 1.84 1.88
CA SER A 79 -10.64 0.69 1.32
C SER A 79 -10.62 -0.48 2.30
N ASN A 80 -10.10 -1.63 1.84
CA ASN A 80 -9.83 -2.77 2.70
C ASN A 80 -8.41 -2.71 3.31
N PHE A 81 -7.85 -1.51 3.48
CA PHE A 81 -6.52 -1.29 4.02
C PHE A 81 -6.54 -0.82 5.46
N HIS A 82 -5.44 -1.10 6.14
CA HIS A 82 -5.23 -0.68 7.51
C HIS A 82 -3.80 -0.29 7.73
N MET A 83 -3.58 0.65 8.65
CA MET A 83 -2.26 0.98 9.13
C MET A 83 -1.82 -0.05 10.18
N ALA A 84 -0.63 -0.62 10.03
CA ALA A 84 -0.03 -1.44 11.07
C ALA A 84 0.57 -0.54 12.15
N GLU A 85 0.48 -0.97 13.41
CA GLU A 85 1.14 -0.27 14.50
C GLU A 85 2.65 -0.33 14.30
N THR A 86 3.29 0.82 14.37
CA THR A 86 4.74 0.98 14.24
C THR A 86 5.23 1.84 15.39
N PRO A 87 6.36 1.47 16.05
CA PRO A 87 7.04 2.38 16.96
C PRO A 87 7.43 3.69 16.27
N PRO A 88 7.86 4.73 17.02
CA PRO A 88 8.42 5.93 16.42
C PRO A 88 9.48 5.59 15.37
N THR A 89 9.45 6.27 14.24
CA THR A 89 10.32 5.98 13.08
C THR A 89 11.30 7.11 12.79
N PHE A 90 11.23 8.21 13.54
CA PHE A 90 12.08 9.36 13.40
C PHE A 90 12.49 9.93 14.77
N ILE A 91 13.81 9.95 15.02
CA ILE A 91 14.38 10.53 16.24
C ILE A 91 14.53 12.04 16.07
N MET A 92 13.93 12.81 16.96
CA MET A 92 14.14 14.25 17.01
C MET A 92 15.14 14.59 18.12
N PRO A 93 16.27 15.29 17.83
CA PRO A 93 17.30 15.57 18.84
C PRO A 93 16.83 16.29 20.10
N ASN A 94 15.72 17.04 20.01
CA ASN A 94 15.24 17.94 21.08
C ASN A 94 13.73 17.79 21.40
N ASN A 95 13.02 16.87 20.74
CA ASN A 95 11.56 16.75 20.86
C ASN A 95 11.17 15.27 21.06
N GLU A 96 9.87 15.01 21.30
CA GLU A 96 9.33 13.66 21.28
C GLU A 96 9.52 13.01 19.91
N ASP A 97 9.96 11.75 19.91
CA ASP A 97 10.13 10.95 18.70
C ASP A 97 8.81 10.86 17.93
N THR A 98 8.89 10.90 16.60
CA THR A 98 7.69 10.95 15.74
C THR A 98 7.62 9.78 14.78
N THR A 99 6.39 9.43 14.39
CA THR A 99 6.14 8.41 13.36
C THR A 99 5.82 9.11 12.05
N LEU A 100 6.85 9.30 11.21
CA LEU A 100 6.69 9.87 9.86
C LEU A 100 6.52 8.79 8.79
N ASP A 101 7.09 7.62 9.08
CA ASP A 101 7.01 6.41 8.27
C ASP A 101 5.87 5.51 8.77
N SER A 102 5.06 4.96 7.86
CA SER A 102 3.94 4.08 8.23
C SER A 102 3.87 2.88 7.30
N ILE A 103 3.44 1.76 7.88
CA ILE A 103 3.09 0.54 7.15
C ILE A 103 1.58 0.53 6.96
N VAL A 104 1.13 0.45 5.72
CA VAL A 104 -0.29 0.38 5.35
C VAL A 104 -0.48 -0.88 4.51
N CYS A 105 -1.43 -1.73 4.85
CA CYS A 105 -1.54 -3.04 4.22
C CYS A 105 -3.00 -3.46 4.04
N SER A 106 -3.26 -4.28 3.02
CA SER A 106 -4.59 -4.85 2.82
C SER A 106 -4.94 -5.80 3.97
N SER A 107 -6.24 -6.04 4.22
CA SER A 107 -6.68 -6.95 5.28
C SER A 107 -6.07 -8.34 5.19
N HIS A 108 -5.84 -8.86 3.98
CA HIS A 108 -5.22 -10.16 3.77
C HIS A 108 -3.72 -10.15 4.10
N MET A 109 -3.04 -9.03 3.82
CA MET A 109 -1.62 -8.88 4.08
C MET A 109 -1.29 -8.89 5.59
N ARG A 110 -2.24 -8.50 6.46
CA ARG A 110 -2.08 -8.53 7.93
C ARG A 110 -1.68 -9.89 8.48
N TYR A 111 -2.13 -10.98 7.85
CA TYR A 111 -1.78 -12.32 8.29
C TYR A 111 -0.32 -12.69 7.95
N LEU A 112 0.23 -12.09 6.88
CA LEU A 112 1.58 -12.38 6.39
C LEU A 112 2.65 -11.55 7.12
N ILE A 113 2.31 -10.35 7.61
CA ILE A 113 3.27 -9.47 8.28
C ILE A 113 3.51 -9.95 9.72
N GLN A 114 4.78 -10.19 10.05
CA GLN A 114 5.23 -10.65 11.36
C GLN A 114 6.39 -9.79 11.87
N ASN A 115 6.57 -9.73 13.20
CA ASN A 115 7.73 -9.15 13.86
C ASN A 115 8.10 -7.72 13.41
N VAL A 116 7.12 -6.82 13.29
CA VAL A 116 7.39 -5.41 12.96
C VAL A 116 8.14 -4.76 14.11
N HIS A 117 9.34 -4.24 13.83
CA HIS A 117 10.13 -3.47 14.78
C HIS A 117 11.00 -2.43 14.06
N VAL A 118 11.58 -1.52 14.83
CA VAL A 118 12.49 -0.50 14.30
C VAL A 118 13.88 -0.70 14.88
N ILE A 119 14.90 -0.43 14.07
CA ILE A 119 16.31 -0.44 14.51
C ILE A 119 16.97 0.91 14.18
N PRO A 120 17.92 1.40 15.01
CA PRO A 120 18.68 2.60 14.69
C PRO A 120 19.47 2.48 13.40
N ASP A 121 19.39 3.49 12.53
CA ASP A 121 20.34 3.69 11.43
C ASP A 121 21.35 4.76 11.87
N LEU A 122 22.63 4.38 12.00
CA LEU A 122 23.69 5.28 12.44
C LEU A 122 23.94 6.46 11.48
N ARG A 123 23.35 6.44 10.28
CA ARG A 123 23.55 7.46 9.25
C ARG A 123 22.33 8.37 9.05
N SER A 124 21.25 8.15 9.80
CA SER A 124 19.99 8.85 9.60
C SER A 124 19.27 9.11 10.91
N TYR A 125 18.48 10.18 10.96
CA TYR A 125 17.50 10.36 12.03
C TYR A 125 16.29 9.42 11.88
N HIS A 126 16.13 8.79 10.72
CA HIS A 126 15.15 7.74 10.50
C HIS A 126 15.61 6.42 11.09
N LEU A 127 14.68 5.70 11.69
CA LEU A 127 14.86 4.33 12.11
C LEU A 127 14.46 3.39 10.98
N SER A 128 15.24 2.33 10.78
CA SER A 128 14.93 1.31 9.79
C SER A 128 13.80 0.44 10.30
N ILE A 129 12.73 0.33 9.52
CA ILE A 129 11.63 -0.61 9.77
C ILE A 129 12.09 -2.00 9.31
N ILE A 130 12.01 -2.97 10.21
CA ILE A 130 12.22 -4.38 9.93
C ILE A 130 10.89 -5.10 10.10
N LEU A 131 10.56 -5.96 9.14
CA LEU A 131 9.38 -6.82 9.16
C LEU A 131 9.69 -8.14 8.47
N ASN A 132 8.98 -9.19 8.87
CA ASN A 132 9.03 -10.49 8.21
C ASN A 132 7.72 -10.72 7.45
N LEU A 133 7.82 -11.34 6.28
CA LEU A 133 6.66 -11.81 5.54
C LEU A 133 6.62 -13.34 5.60
N ASP A 134 5.61 -13.90 6.25
CA ASP A 134 5.40 -15.35 6.28
C ASP A 134 4.66 -15.80 5.01
N MET A 135 5.45 -16.10 3.98
CA MET A 135 4.94 -16.53 2.67
C MET A 135 4.49 -18.00 2.66
N ASN A 136 4.62 -18.72 3.77
CA ASN A 136 4.24 -20.13 3.90
C ASN A 136 2.85 -20.34 4.53
N ILE A 137 2.16 -19.25 4.92
CA ILE A 137 0.82 -19.35 5.49
C ILE A 137 -0.15 -19.91 4.45
N ASN A 138 -0.63 -21.13 4.71
CA ASN A 138 -1.70 -21.74 3.95
C ASN A 138 -3.00 -21.05 4.37
N LEU A 139 -3.41 -20.03 3.63
CA LEU A 139 -4.69 -19.34 3.87
C LEU A 139 -5.82 -20.38 3.76
N ASN A 140 -6.39 -20.79 4.90
CA ASN A 140 -7.43 -21.80 4.96
C ASN A 140 -8.60 -21.47 4.03
N ALA A 141 -9.27 -22.51 3.53
CA ALA A 141 -10.34 -22.42 2.52
C ALA A 141 -11.46 -21.40 2.84
N ALA A 142 -11.71 -21.09 4.11
CA ALA A 142 -12.67 -20.07 4.56
C ALA A 142 -12.21 -18.61 4.30
N ASN A 143 -10.90 -18.35 4.30
CA ASN A 143 -10.34 -17.06 3.87
C ASN A 143 -10.19 -17.01 2.34
N ARG A 144 -10.01 -18.16 1.69
CA ARG A 144 -10.05 -18.30 0.23
C ARG A 144 -11.45 -18.11 -0.36
N SER A 145 -12.52 -18.48 0.34
CA SER A 145 -13.89 -18.34 -0.18
C SER A 145 -14.35 -16.88 -0.22
N VAL A 146 -14.03 -16.05 0.78
CA VAL A 146 -14.21 -14.58 0.72
C VAL A 146 -13.37 -13.98 -0.43
N TYR A 147 -12.15 -14.49 -0.61
CA TYR A 147 -11.20 -14.12 -1.66
C TYR A 147 -11.69 -14.44 -3.09
N CYS A 148 -12.29 -15.61 -3.33
CA CYS A 148 -12.81 -15.97 -4.66
C CYS A 148 -14.07 -15.17 -5.03
N PHE A 149 -14.93 -14.83 -4.07
CA PHE A 149 -16.15 -14.04 -4.33
C PHE A 149 -15.88 -12.57 -4.68
N GLN A 150 -14.83 -11.95 -4.11
CA GLN A 150 -14.47 -10.58 -4.44
C GLN A 150 -13.81 -10.45 -5.82
N LYS A 151 -12.92 -11.39 -6.18
CA LYS A 151 -12.23 -11.38 -7.48
C LYS A 151 -13.18 -11.62 -8.65
N SER A 152 -14.08 -12.59 -8.53
CA SER A 152 -15.07 -12.90 -9.59
C SER A 152 -16.08 -11.77 -9.82
N ASN A 153 -16.51 -11.07 -8.76
CA ASN A 153 -17.37 -9.88 -8.90
C ASN A 153 -16.65 -8.73 -9.62
N MET A 154 -15.36 -8.52 -9.35
CA MET A 154 -14.61 -7.44 -9.97
C MET A 154 -14.30 -7.73 -11.45
N GLU A 155 -13.97 -8.99 -11.78
CA GLU A 155 -13.82 -9.46 -13.15
C GLU A 155 -15.15 -9.38 -13.92
N SER A 156 -16.29 -9.76 -13.30
CA SER A 156 -17.60 -9.65 -13.95
C SER A 156 -18.04 -8.20 -14.17
N ILE A 157 -17.74 -7.30 -13.24
CA ILE A 157 -18.02 -5.86 -13.38
C ILE A 157 -17.19 -5.26 -14.51
N ASN A 158 -15.88 -5.58 -14.59
CA ASN A 158 -15.02 -5.10 -15.66
C ASN A 158 -15.48 -5.62 -17.03
N GLN A 159 -15.85 -6.90 -17.12
CA GLN A 159 -16.34 -7.49 -18.36
C GLN A 159 -17.69 -6.90 -18.80
N SER A 160 -18.57 -6.55 -17.85
CA SER A 160 -19.82 -5.83 -18.12
C SER A 160 -19.60 -4.37 -18.54
N LEU A 161 -18.56 -3.70 -18.04
CA LEU A 161 -18.22 -2.32 -18.41
C LEU A 161 -17.61 -2.26 -19.81
N GLU A 162 -16.74 -3.20 -20.15
CA GLU A 162 -16.13 -3.30 -21.49
C GLU A 162 -17.19 -3.53 -22.57
N THR A 163 -18.13 -4.45 -22.32
CA THR A 163 -19.25 -4.71 -23.24
C THR A 163 -20.18 -3.51 -23.41
N HIS A 164 -20.43 -2.74 -22.35
CA HIS A 164 -21.25 -1.52 -22.43
C HIS A 164 -20.54 -0.37 -23.18
N ILE A 165 -19.22 -0.24 -23.02
CA ILE A 165 -18.42 0.75 -23.75
C ILE A 165 -18.36 0.42 -25.24
N GLU A 166 -18.26 -0.86 -25.61
CA GLU A 166 -18.33 -1.29 -27.01
C GLU A 166 -19.69 -1.02 -27.64
N SER A 167 -20.80 -1.29 -26.93
CA SER A 167 -22.14 -1.03 -27.46
C SER A 167 -22.39 0.46 -27.75
N ILE A 168 -21.86 1.36 -26.92
CA ILE A 168 -21.96 2.82 -27.13
C ILE A 168 -21.14 3.29 -28.35
N LYS A 169 -20.04 2.60 -28.68
CA LYS A 169 -19.20 2.95 -29.84
C LYS A 169 -19.82 2.52 -31.17
N THR A 170 -20.67 1.49 -31.16
CA THR A 170 -21.34 0.98 -32.37
C THR A 170 -22.63 1.72 -32.73
N GLU A 171 -23.15 2.59 -31.85
CA GLU A 171 -24.36 3.39 -32.08
C GLU A 171 -24.09 4.81 -32.61
N LYS A 172 -22.86 5.10 -33.06
CA LYS A 172 -22.49 6.32 -33.80
C LYS A 172 -22.03 5.99 -35.20
#